data_AF-A0A6I9Q286-F1
#
_entry.id   AF-A0A6I9Q286-F1
#
_cell.length_a   1.000
_cell.length_b   1.000
_cell.length_c   1.000
_cell.angle_alpha   90.00
_cell.angle_beta   90.00
_cell.angle_gamma   90.00
#
_symmetry.space_group_name_H-M   'P 1'
#
loop_
_entity.id
_entity.type
_entity.pdbx_description
1 polymer ?
#
loop_
_entity_poly.entity_id
_entity_poly.type
_entity_poly.pdbx_seq_one_letter_code
_entity_poly.pdbx_strand_id
1 'polypeptide(L)'
;MEFDEKELRREISYAIKNIHGVRTGLFTPDLAFEAIVKKQIIKLKEPCLKCIDLVIQELINTVRQCTNKLGSYPRLREETERIVTTYVRERDSKTKDQVLLLIDIELSYINTNHEDFIGFANAQQRTAANITKKRVMPNQGEILSDRERETEKVIRRGWLTINISIMKGGSKDYWFVLTAESLSWYKDEEEKEKKYMLPLDNLKLRDVEKGFMSSKQVFAIFSTEQRNVYKDLRQIELACDAQEDVDSWKASFLRAGVYPEKDQPASEDVMNPSDTVSMDPQLERQVETIRNLVDSYIGIVNKSIRDLMPKTIMHLMINSAKDFIHSELLAYLYSAGDQGSMMEESPEQAQRRDEMLRMYHALKEALVLIGDISTTTISVPVPPPVDDKWIAKDPSPPPASRPAAATAPPPSRPPAVRGPTPGPPPPLNPSPAFGGPPVPTRPPGQTAYAGDPNSGSVPLVPSRPARVPPALPPGIPSRRPPGAPIRPTVIRPSEPSLLD
;
A
#
# COMPACT_ATOMS: atom_id res chain seq x y z
N MET A 1 -7.00 -5.37 7.16
CA MET A 1 -8.21 -5.77 7.89
C MET A 1 -7.80 -5.87 9.34
N GLU A 2 -8.17 -4.88 10.15
CA GLU A 2 -7.89 -4.91 11.58
C GLU A 2 -8.77 -6.02 12.19
N PHE A 3 -8.12 -6.97 12.85
CA PHE A 3 -8.75 -8.23 13.19
C PHE A 3 -9.35 -8.10 14.59
N ASP A 4 -10.68 -8.14 14.71
CA ASP A 4 -11.33 -8.16 16.03
C ASP A 4 -11.08 -9.51 16.70
N GLU A 5 -10.01 -9.55 17.50
CA GLU A 5 -9.56 -10.72 18.23
C GLU A 5 -10.62 -11.23 19.22
N LYS A 6 -11.47 -10.33 19.73
CA LYS A 6 -12.57 -10.67 20.64
C LYS A 6 -13.71 -11.34 19.87
N GLU A 7 -13.99 -10.87 18.65
CA GLU A 7 -14.94 -11.51 17.75
C GLU A 7 -14.46 -12.90 17.32
N LEU A 8 -13.20 -13.07 16.89
CA LEU A 8 -12.68 -14.39 16.49
C LEU A 8 -12.81 -15.40 17.65
N ARG A 9 -12.40 -15.03 18.87
CA ARG A 9 -12.52 -15.93 20.03
C ARG A 9 -13.97 -16.32 20.30
N ARG A 10 -14.91 -15.38 20.11
CA ARG A 10 -16.34 -15.65 20.22
C ARG A 10 -16.82 -16.61 19.13
N GLU A 11 -16.42 -16.40 17.88
CA GLU A 11 -16.74 -17.28 16.76
C GLU A 11 -16.21 -18.70 16.96
N ILE A 12 -14.95 -18.83 17.40
CA ILE A 12 -14.35 -20.13 17.73
C ILE A 12 -15.15 -20.83 18.84
N SER A 13 -15.50 -20.10 19.91
CA SER A 13 -16.31 -20.66 21.00
C SER A 13 -17.66 -21.20 20.50
N TYR A 14 -18.35 -20.44 19.64
CA TYR A 14 -19.60 -20.90 19.03
C TYR A 14 -19.39 -22.08 18.08
N ALA A 15 -18.34 -22.08 17.26
CA ALA A 15 -18.03 -23.18 16.35
C ALA A 15 -17.78 -24.48 17.13
N ILE A 16 -16.97 -24.42 18.20
CA ILE A 16 -16.73 -25.56 19.09
C ILE A 16 -18.07 -26.08 19.66
N LYS A 17 -18.90 -25.21 20.24
CA LYS A 17 -20.18 -25.61 20.84
C LYS A 17 -21.13 -26.22 19.81
N ASN A 18 -21.22 -25.63 18.62
CA ASN A 18 -22.11 -26.10 17.55
C ASN A 18 -21.68 -27.46 16.99
N ILE A 19 -20.37 -27.72 16.91
CA ILE A 19 -19.83 -29.00 16.41
C ILE A 19 -19.99 -30.12 17.44
N HIS A 20 -19.84 -29.83 18.73
CA HIS A 20 -20.15 -30.78 19.80
C HIS A 20 -21.64 -31.16 19.78
N GLY A 21 -22.52 -30.20 19.53
CA GLY A 21 -23.96 -30.43 19.56
C GLY A 21 -24.39 -30.98 20.94
N VAL A 22 -25.16 -32.06 20.95
CA VAL A 22 -25.69 -32.67 22.19
C VAL A 22 -24.70 -33.64 22.86
N ARG A 23 -23.54 -33.92 22.25
CA ARG A 23 -22.56 -34.91 22.73
C ARG A 23 -21.19 -34.27 22.97
N THR A 24 -20.53 -34.63 24.06
CA THR A 24 -19.15 -34.20 24.30
C THR A 24 -18.18 -34.97 23.37
N GLY A 25 -17.88 -34.38 22.21
CA GLY A 25 -16.89 -34.88 21.25
C GLY A 25 -15.46 -34.85 21.81
N LEU A 26 -14.75 -35.97 21.70
CA LEU A 26 -13.35 -36.09 22.12
C LEU A 26 -12.36 -35.42 21.13
N PHE A 27 -12.81 -35.12 19.90
CA PHE A 27 -11.95 -34.73 18.74
C PHE A 27 -12.42 -33.43 18.03
N THR A 28 -13.02 -32.50 18.75
CA THR A 28 -13.58 -31.26 18.19
C THR A 28 -12.59 -30.22 17.58
N PRO A 29 -11.27 -30.21 17.87
CA PRO A 29 -10.39 -29.16 17.35
C PRO A 29 -10.35 -29.02 15.82
N ASP A 30 -10.41 -30.12 15.07
CA ASP A 30 -10.13 -30.13 13.64
C ASP A 30 -11.28 -29.52 12.82
N LEU A 31 -12.52 -29.91 13.12
CA LEU A 31 -13.71 -29.39 12.43
C LEU A 31 -13.95 -27.91 12.77
N ALA A 32 -13.67 -27.50 14.01
CA ALA A 32 -13.80 -26.11 14.44
C ALA A 32 -12.74 -25.23 13.77
N PHE A 33 -11.49 -25.72 13.69
CA PHE A 33 -10.42 -25.08 12.94
C PHE A 33 -10.79 -24.91 11.45
N GLU A 34 -11.21 -25.99 10.79
CA GLU A 34 -11.58 -25.95 9.37
C GLU A 34 -12.73 -24.97 9.09
N ALA A 35 -13.78 -24.99 9.92
CA ALA A 35 -14.92 -24.09 9.76
C ALA A 35 -14.51 -22.62 9.90
N ILE A 36 -13.66 -22.30 10.87
CA ILE A 36 -13.20 -20.93 11.12
C ILE A 36 -12.24 -20.47 10.02
N VAL A 37 -11.29 -21.31 9.60
CA VAL A 37 -10.39 -21.00 8.48
C VAL A 37 -11.18 -20.70 7.21
N LYS A 38 -12.12 -21.57 6.82
CA LYS A 38 -12.97 -21.36 5.64
C LYS A 38 -13.75 -20.04 5.74
N LYS A 39 -14.32 -19.73 6.92
CA LYS A 39 -15.02 -18.47 7.15
C LYS A 39 -14.11 -17.25 6.94
N GLN A 40 -12.86 -17.33 7.38
CA GLN A 40 -11.89 -16.24 7.21
C GLN A 40 -11.41 -16.12 5.75
N ILE A 41 -11.18 -17.22 5.04
CA ILE A 41 -10.77 -17.20 3.62
C ILE A 41 -11.87 -16.56 2.75
N ILE A 42 -13.15 -16.82 3.04
CA ILE A 42 -14.27 -16.19 2.29
C ILE A 42 -14.22 -14.66 2.38
N LYS A 43 -13.79 -14.09 3.51
CA LYS A 43 -13.66 -12.63 3.69
C LYS A 43 -12.60 -12.01 2.77
N LEU A 44 -11.72 -12.81 2.16
CA LEU A 44 -10.71 -12.33 1.20
C LEU A 44 -11.31 -12.03 -0.19
N LYS A 45 -12.52 -12.50 -0.52
CA LYS A 45 -13.15 -12.27 -1.83
C LYS A 45 -13.30 -10.79 -2.14
N GLU A 46 -13.92 -10.05 -1.24
CA GLU A 46 -14.20 -8.61 -1.43
C GLU A 46 -12.94 -7.74 -1.62
N PRO A 47 -11.90 -7.80 -0.76
CA PRO A 47 -10.70 -7.00 -0.98
C PRO A 47 -9.95 -7.38 -2.26
N CYS A 48 -9.98 -8.65 -2.68
CA CYS A 48 -9.37 -9.07 -3.94
C CYS A 48 -10.12 -8.50 -5.16
N LEU A 49 -11.46 -8.54 -5.16
CA LEU A 49 -12.27 -7.93 -6.22
C LEU A 49 -12.07 -6.41 -6.28
N LYS A 50 -12.06 -5.74 -5.12
CA LYS A 50 -11.79 -4.30 -5.04
C LYS A 50 -10.42 -3.93 -5.60
N CYS A 51 -9.40 -4.75 -5.37
CA CYS A 51 -8.07 -4.54 -5.96
C CYS A 51 -8.13 -4.59 -7.50
N ILE A 52 -8.88 -5.52 -8.08
CA ILE A 52 -9.08 -5.61 -9.53
C ILE A 52 -9.80 -4.37 -10.06
N ASP A 53 -10.86 -3.92 -9.39
CA ASP A 53 -11.61 -2.72 -9.79
C ASP A 53 -10.72 -1.46 -9.82
N LEU A 54 -9.86 -1.28 -8.82
CA LEU A 54 -8.90 -0.18 -8.77
C LEU A 54 -7.90 -0.23 -9.94
N VAL A 55 -7.41 -1.42 -10.29
CA VAL A 55 -6.49 -1.58 -11.43
C VAL A 55 -7.19 -1.27 -12.75
N ILE A 56 -8.45 -1.70 -12.93
CA ILE A 56 -9.22 -1.41 -14.14
C ILE A 56 -9.44 0.09 -14.29
N GLN A 57 -9.81 0.75 -13.20
CA GLN A 57 -10.02 2.20 -13.21
C GLN A 57 -8.74 2.92 -13.66
N GLU A 58 -7.58 2.53 -13.14
CA GLU A 58 -6.30 3.12 -13.54
C GLU A 58 -5.90 2.77 -14.97
N LEU A 59 -6.16 1.54 -15.41
CA LEU A 59 -5.89 1.12 -16.79
C LEU A 59 -6.75 1.90 -17.79
N ILE A 60 -8.05 2.06 -17.54
CA ILE A 60 -8.95 2.85 -18.38
C ILE A 60 -8.52 4.32 -18.39
N ASN A 61 -8.15 4.89 -17.23
CA ASN A 61 -7.61 6.24 -17.15
C ASN A 61 -6.35 6.41 -18.01
N THR A 62 -5.44 5.44 -17.96
CA THR A 62 -4.21 5.43 -18.76
C THR A 62 -4.54 5.39 -20.25
N VAL A 63 -5.47 4.52 -20.68
CA VAL A 63 -5.94 4.45 -22.06
C VAL A 63 -6.47 5.81 -22.51
N ARG A 64 -7.34 6.46 -21.72
CA ARG A 64 -7.88 7.79 -22.03
C ARG A 64 -6.79 8.85 -22.16
N GLN A 65 -5.79 8.83 -21.28
CA GLN A 65 -4.66 9.76 -21.36
C GLN A 65 -3.83 9.55 -22.64
N CYS A 66 -3.64 8.30 -23.07
CA CYS A 66 -2.94 7.98 -24.30
C CYS A 66 -3.76 8.39 -25.54
N THR A 67 -5.06 8.10 -25.58
CA THR A 67 -5.94 8.41 -26.72
C THR A 67 -6.12 9.92 -26.91
N ASN A 68 -5.95 10.74 -25.87
CA ASN A 68 -5.92 12.21 -26.00
C ASN A 68 -4.89 12.72 -27.02
N LYS A 69 -3.81 11.96 -27.28
CA LYS A 69 -2.81 12.31 -28.31
C LYS A 69 -3.33 12.18 -29.74
N LEU A 70 -4.45 11.48 -29.93
CA LEU A 70 -5.14 11.32 -31.22
C LEU A 70 -6.14 12.47 -31.50
N GLY A 71 -6.06 13.58 -30.78
CA GLY A 71 -7.01 14.69 -30.88
C GLY A 71 -7.13 15.33 -32.28
N SER A 72 -6.15 15.13 -33.16
CA SER A 72 -6.22 15.55 -34.57
C SER A 72 -7.28 14.80 -35.38
N TYR A 73 -7.65 13.59 -34.95
CA TYR A 73 -8.65 12.72 -35.59
C TYR A 73 -9.67 12.28 -34.53
N PRO A 74 -10.70 13.11 -34.24
CA PRO A 74 -11.63 12.87 -33.13
C PRO A 74 -12.35 11.52 -33.21
N ARG A 75 -12.79 11.12 -34.41
CA ARG A 75 -13.50 9.85 -34.61
C ARG A 75 -12.59 8.64 -34.38
N LEU A 76 -11.35 8.68 -34.88
CA LEU A 76 -10.34 7.65 -34.61
C LEU A 76 -10.05 7.53 -33.11
N ARG A 77 -9.95 8.67 -32.41
CA ARG A 77 -9.74 8.69 -30.95
C ARG A 77 -10.87 7.97 -30.22
N GLU A 78 -12.12 8.36 -30.51
CA GLU A 78 -13.31 7.75 -29.88
C GLU A 78 -13.37 6.25 -30.14
N GLU A 79 -13.13 5.82 -31.38
CA GLU A 79 -13.21 4.42 -31.76
C GLU A 79 -12.09 3.58 -31.14
N THR A 80 -10.87 4.12 -31.10
CA THR A 80 -9.73 3.48 -30.41
C THR A 80 -10.02 3.31 -28.92
N GLU A 81 -10.51 4.37 -28.26
CA GLU A 81 -10.84 4.33 -26.84
C GLU A 81 -11.96 3.32 -26.56
N ARG A 82 -12.99 3.29 -27.41
CA ARG A 82 -14.12 2.37 -27.32
C ARG A 82 -13.67 0.91 -27.42
N ILE A 83 -12.88 0.57 -28.44
CA ILE A 83 -12.41 -0.80 -28.68
C ILE A 83 -11.53 -1.27 -27.52
N VAL A 84 -10.53 -0.48 -27.13
CA VAL A 84 -9.62 -0.86 -26.04
C VAL A 84 -10.36 -0.96 -24.71
N THR A 85 -11.24 -0.01 -24.39
CA THR A 85 -12.04 -0.05 -23.15
C THR A 85 -12.96 -1.27 -23.11
N THR A 86 -13.57 -1.64 -24.24
CA THR A 86 -14.40 -2.84 -24.35
C THR A 86 -13.58 -4.08 -24.05
N TYR A 87 -12.39 -4.21 -24.65
CA TYR A 87 -11.48 -5.34 -24.40
C TYR A 87 -11.06 -5.41 -22.93
N VAL A 88 -10.72 -4.29 -22.30
CA VAL A 88 -10.35 -4.23 -20.88
C VAL A 88 -11.50 -4.69 -19.99
N ARG A 89 -12.75 -4.32 -20.29
CA ARG A 89 -13.94 -4.80 -19.55
C ARG A 89 -14.19 -6.30 -19.73
N GLU A 90 -13.88 -6.86 -20.89
CA GLU A 90 -13.93 -8.32 -21.04
C GLU A 90 -12.84 -9.02 -20.22
N ARG A 91 -11.65 -8.43 -20.14
CA ARG A 91 -10.56 -8.95 -19.28
C ARG A 91 -10.87 -8.81 -17.81
N ASP A 92 -11.59 -7.77 -17.40
CA ASP A 92 -12.11 -7.61 -16.03
C ASP A 92 -12.86 -8.86 -15.59
N SER A 93 -13.94 -9.21 -16.30
CA SER A 93 -14.78 -10.37 -15.95
C SER A 93 -13.94 -11.64 -15.80
N LYS A 94 -13.07 -11.94 -16.79
CA LYS A 94 -12.21 -13.13 -16.76
C LYS A 94 -11.23 -13.14 -15.60
N THR A 95 -10.69 -11.97 -15.24
CA THR A 95 -9.74 -11.84 -14.13
C THR A 95 -10.45 -12.03 -12.78
N LYS A 96 -11.65 -11.46 -12.62
CA LYS A 96 -12.49 -11.68 -11.43
C LYS A 96 -12.85 -13.15 -11.26
N ASP A 97 -13.29 -13.81 -12.32
CA ASP A 97 -13.62 -15.24 -12.29
C ASP A 97 -12.42 -16.09 -11.89
N GLN A 98 -11.23 -15.81 -12.45
CA GLN A 98 -10.00 -16.52 -12.11
C GLN A 98 -9.61 -16.32 -10.64
N VAL A 99 -9.72 -15.10 -10.12
CA VAL A 99 -9.38 -14.79 -8.73
C VAL A 99 -10.36 -15.45 -7.76
N LEU A 100 -11.65 -15.46 -8.09
CA LEU A 100 -12.65 -16.19 -7.29
C LEU A 100 -12.36 -17.68 -7.29
N LEU A 101 -11.95 -18.25 -8.43
CA LEU A 101 -11.52 -19.64 -8.52
C LEU A 101 -10.29 -19.92 -7.65
N LEU A 102 -9.29 -19.04 -7.63
CA LEU A 102 -8.13 -19.18 -6.74
C LEU A 102 -8.53 -19.22 -5.26
N ILE A 103 -9.47 -18.38 -4.84
CA ILE A 103 -9.99 -18.39 -3.48
C ILE A 103 -10.81 -19.66 -3.21
N ASP A 104 -11.58 -20.13 -4.17
CA ASP A 104 -12.34 -21.38 -4.04
C ASP A 104 -11.41 -22.61 -3.97
N ILE A 105 -10.24 -22.57 -4.60
CA ILE A 105 -9.18 -23.59 -4.43
C ILE A 105 -8.68 -23.58 -2.98
N GLU A 106 -8.36 -22.43 -2.40
CA GLU A 106 -7.95 -22.29 -0.99
C GLU A 106 -9.04 -22.77 -0.01
N LEU A 107 -10.32 -22.66 -0.40
CA LEU A 107 -11.45 -23.21 0.37
C LEU A 107 -11.64 -24.72 0.21
N SER A 108 -11.22 -25.30 -0.91
CA SER A 108 -11.47 -26.70 -1.22
C SER A 108 -10.65 -27.66 -0.34
N TYR A 109 -9.45 -27.25 0.06
CA TYR A 109 -8.53 -28.08 0.82
C TYR A 109 -7.64 -27.25 1.76
N ILE A 110 -7.62 -27.64 3.04
CA ILE A 110 -6.75 -27.03 4.05
C ILE A 110 -5.49 -27.89 4.20
N ASN A 111 -4.35 -27.38 3.75
CA ASN A 111 -3.10 -28.13 3.78
C ASN A 111 -2.38 -27.99 5.14
N THR A 112 -2.67 -28.89 6.08
CA THR A 112 -2.01 -28.93 7.39
C THR A 112 -0.58 -29.46 7.36
N ASN A 113 -0.08 -29.93 6.20
CA ASN A 113 1.30 -30.38 6.00
C ASN A 113 2.23 -29.25 5.49
N HIS A 114 1.72 -28.01 5.37
CA HIS A 114 2.52 -26.88 4.90
C HIS A 114 3.68 -26.57 5.87
N GLU A 115 4.88 -26.28 5.35
CA GLU A 115 6.09 -26.06 6.15
C GLU A 115 5.97 -24.90 7.15
N ASP A 116 5.36 -23.79 6.73
CA ASP A 116 5.12 -22.62 7.58
C ASP A 116 3.96 -22.82 8.59
N PHE A 117 3.26 -23.96 8.56
CA PHE A 117 2.16 -24.23 9.49
C PHE A 117 2.69 -24.77 10.81
N ILE A 118 2.33 -24.12 11.92
CA ILE A 118 2.87 -24.48 13.25
C ILE A 118 2.50 -25.90 13.69
N GLY A 119 1.39 -26.45 13.19
CA GLY A 119 0.86 -27.76 13.58
C GLY A 119 0.19 -27.80 14.96
N PHE A 120 -0.64 -28.83 15.19
CA PHE A 120 -1.46 -28.97 16.40
C PHE A 120 -0.62 -29.14 17.68
N ALA A 121 0.50 -29.85 17.61
CA ALA A 121 1.37 -30.10 18.77
C ALA A 121 1.99 -28.80 19.32
N ASN A 122 2.54 -27.95 18.44
CA ASN A 122 3.18 -26.70 18.84
C ASN A 122 2.13 -25.65 19.29
N ALA A 123 0.94 -25.65 18.71
CA ALA A 123 -0.15 -24.78 19.15
C ALA A 123 -0.58 -25.09 20.60
N GLN A 124 -0.74 -26.39 20.94
CA GLN A 124 -1.07 -26.80 22.30
C GLN A 124 0.03 -26.48 23.31
N GLN A 125 1.31 -26.58 22.92
CA GLN A 125 2.46 -26.18 23.75
C GLN A 125 2.49 -24.68 23.99
N ARG A 126 2.22 -23.84 22.97
CA ARG A 126 2.13 -22.38 23.12
C ARG A 126 1.00 -21.98 24.08
N THR A 127 -0.16 -22.61 23.95
CA THR A 127 -1.27 -22.38 24.88
C THR A 127 -0.95 -22.89 26.29
N ALA A 128 -0.30 -24.04 26.42
CA ALA A 128 0.15 -24.57 27.72
C ALA A 128 1.18 -23.66 28.39
N ALA A 129 2.15 -23.11 27.65
CA ALA A 129 3.15 -22.17 28.14
C ALA A 129 2.53 -20.84 28.60
N ASN A 130 1.52 -20.34 27.89
CA ASN A 130 0.77 -19.14 28.30
C ASN A 130 -0.08 -19.37 29.56
N ILE A 131 -0.52 -20.60 29.82
CA ILE A 131 -1.32 -20.98 31.00
C ILE A 131 -0.43 -21.40 32.20
N THR A 132 0.68 -22.09 32.00
CA THR A 132 1.62 -22.47 33.09
C THR A 132 2.35 -21.24 33.65
N LYS A 133 2.56 -20.19 32.85
CA LYS A 133 2.96 -18.87 33.39
C LYS A 133 1.94 -18.24 34.34
N LYS A 134 0.68 -18.73 34.40
CA LYS A 134 -0.33 -18.36 35.42
C LYS A 134 -0.35 -19.28 36.65
N ARG A 135 0.35 -20.42 36.68
CA ARG A 135 0.35 -21.36 37.82
C ARG A 135 1.66 -22.15 37.93
N VAL A 136 2.59 -21.68 38.76
CA VAL A 136 3.81 -22.39 39.22
C VAL A 136 5.10 -22.08 38.44
N MET A 137 6.11 -21.63 39.21
CA MET A 137 7.51 -21.43 38.83
C MET A 137 8.13 -22.67 38.16
N PRO A 138 9.28 -22.51 37.49
CA PRO A 138 10.41 -23.33 37.92
C PRO A 138 11.75 -22.58 37.96
N ASN A 139 12.47 -22.81 39.06
CA ASN A 139 13.92 -22.77 39.12
C ASN A 139 14.48 -23.93 38.30
N GLN A 140 15.21 -23.66 37.21
CA GLN A 140 16.49 -24.31 36.91
C GLN A 140 17.14 -23.62 35.72
N GLY A 141 18.40 -23.27 35.91
CA GLY A 141 19.13 -22.34 35.07
C GLY A 141 19.63 -22.95 33.77
N GLU A 142 19.65 -22.09 32.76
CA GLU A 142 20.65 -22.11 31.70
C GLU A 142 21.03 -20.66 31.38
N ILE A 143 22.34 -20.47 31.24
CA ILE A 143 23.04 -19.19 31.11
C ILE A 143 22.82 -18.69 29.69
N LEU A 144 21.90 -17.75 29.50
CA LEU A 144 21.77 -16.93 28.30
C LEU A 144 21.67 -15.47 28.73
N SER A 145 22.43 -14.62 28.04
CA SER A 145 22.80 -13.25 28.42
C SER A 145 21.62 -12.34 28.77
N ASP A 146 21.75 -11.63 29.88
CA ASP A 146 20.74 -10.78 30.55
C ASP A 146 20.17 -9.63 29.72
N ARG A 147 20.67 -9.40 28.50
CA ARG A 147 20.29 -8.26 27.65
C ARG A 147 19.09 -8.53 26.73
N GLU A 148 18.75 -9.80 26.50
CA GLU A 148 17.65 -10.20 25.60
C GLU A 148 16.37 -10.61 26.34
N ARG A 149 16.41 -10.80 27.67
CA ARG A 149 15.22 -11.13 28.48
C ARG A 149 14.36 -9.94 28.91
N GLU A 150 14.92 -8.72 28.94
CA GLU A 150 14.24 -7.55 29.49
C GLU A 150 13.18 -6.96 28.54
N THR A 151 13.24 -7.30 27.24
CA THR A 151 12.30 -6.81 26.23
C THR A 151 11.05 -7.68 26.07
N GLU A 152 11.07 -8.95 26.49
CA GLU A 152 10.01 -9.93 26.13
C GLU A 152 8.94 -10.18 27.21
N LYS A 153 8.96 -9.45 28.33
CA LYS A 153 7.96 -9.60 29.41
C LYS A 153 7.36 -8.30 29.93
N VAL A 154 7.24 -7.28 29.06
CA VAL A 154 6.62 -6.01 29.43
C VAL A 154 5.11 -6.07 29.24
N ILE A 155 4.35 -5.89 30.33
CA ILE A 155 2.88 -5.86 30.35
C ILE A 155 2.38 -4.50 29.85
N ARG A 156 3.06 -3.40 30.22
CA ARG A 156 2.69 -2.04 29.79
C ARG A 156 3.87 -1.09 29.90
N ARG A 157 3.91 -0.10 29.00
CA ARG A 157 4.74 1.10 29.13
C ARG A 157 3.87 2.35 29.10
N GLY A 158 4.33 3.43 29.72
CA GLY A 158 3.66 4.72 29.60
C GLY A 158 4.08 5.73 30.65
N TRP A 159 3.69 6.99 30.45
CA TRP A 159 3.92 8.05 31.40
C TRP A 159 2.99 7.93 32.61
N LEU A 160 3.55 8.12 33.81
CA LEU A 160 2.80 8.33 35.04
C LEU A 160 3.48 9.42 35.86
N THR A 161 2.69 10.19 36.60
CA THR A 161 3.19 11.17 37.54
C THR A 161 3.33 10.52 38.92
N ILE A 162 4.52 10.56 39.53
CA ILE A 162 4.67 10.23 40.95
C ILE A 162 4.39 11.48 41.77
N ASN A 163 3.38 11.43 42.63
CA ASN A 163 3.10 12.48 43.61
C ASN A 163 3.93 12.24 44.88
N ILE A 164 4.94 13.08 45.10
CA ILE A 164 5.70 13.12 46.35
C ILE A 164 5.35 14.43 47.04
N SER A 165 5.08 14.39 48.35
CA SER A 165 4.72 15.56 49.16
C SER A 165 5.60 16.78 48.86
N ILE A 166 5.01 17.97 48.89
CA ILE A 166 5.64 19.26 48.54
C ILE A 166 6.95 19.49 49.30
N MET A 167 7.06 18.97 50.54
CA MET A 167 8.26 19.09 51.38
C MET A 167 9.42 18.15 50.96
N LYS A 168 9.20 17.22 50.03
CA LYS A 168 10.16 16.17 49.62
C LYS A 168 10.47 16.11 48.12
N GLY A 169 10.03 17.10 47.33
CA GLY A 169 10.49 17.28 45.94
C GLY A 169 9.43 17.38 44.85
N GLY A 170 8.14 17.50 45.21
CA GLY A 170 7.03 17.76 44.28
C GLY A 170 6.61 16.56 43.41
N SER A 171 5.59 16.76 42.57
CA SER A 171 5.15 15.78 41.58
C SER A 171 6.07 15.78 40.37
N LYS A 172 6.41 14.59 39.87
CA LYS A 172 7.28 14.43 38.68
C LYS A 172 6.80 13.32 37.79
N ASP A 173 6.90 13.55 36.48
CA ASP A 173 6.57 12.57 35.45
C ASP A 173 7.77 11.67 35.16
N TYR A 174 7.50 10.38 35.05
CA TYR A 174 8.49 9.38 34.66
C TYR A 174 7.89 8.43 33.63
N TRP A 175 8.76 7.80 32.85
CA TRP A 175 8.39 6.73 31.94
C TRP A 175 8.38 5.40 32.69
N PHE A 176 7.22 4.77 32.82
CA PHE A 176 7.06 3.52 33.55
C PHE A 176 7.05 2.31 32.62
N VAL A 177 7.66 1.24 33.10
CA VAL A 177 7.68 -0.08 32.45
C VAL A 177 7.22 -1.10 33.49
N LEU A 178 6.01 -1.63 33.29
CA LEU A 178 5.41 -2.67 34.11
C LEU A 178 5.69 -4.04 33.49
N THR A 179 6.30 -4.93 34.26
CA THR A 179 6.49 -6.35 33.93
C THR A 179 5.67 -7.23 34.87
N ALA A 180 5.71 -8.54 34.68
CA ALA A 180 5.06 -9.48 35.60
C ALA A 180 5.72 -9.54 36.99
N GLU A 181 6.95 -9.02 37.14
CA GLU A 181 7.76 -9.19 38.35
C GLU A 181 8.10 -7.85 39.02
N SER A 182 8.22 -6.76 38.24
CA SER A 182 8.59 -5.45 38.75
C SER A 182 7.91 -4.29 37.99
N LEU A 183 7.72 -3.18 38.70
CA LEU A 183 7.43 -1.86 38.16
C LEU A 183 8.71 -1.02 38.16
N SER A 184 9.25 -0.70 36.98
CA SER A 184 10.43 0.15 36.83
C SER A 184 10.03 1.52 36.28
N TRP A 185 10.77 2.57 36.63
CA TRP A 185 10.60 3.86 35.98
C TRP A 185 11.92 4.54 35.63
N TYR A 186 11.88 5.28 34.54
CA TYR A 186 13.00 5.90 33.86
C TYR A 186 12.79 7.40 33.76
N LYS A 187 13.88 8.13 33.53
CA LYS A 187 13.82 9.58 33.30
C LYS A 187 12.95 9.93 32.08
N ASP A 188 13.06 9.12 31.03
CA ASP A 188 12.43 9.33 29.73
C ASP A 188 12.16 7.98 29.03
N GLU A 189 11.50 8.06 27.88
CA GLU A 189 11.14 6.93 27.00
C GLU A 189 12.35 6.23 26.35
N GLU A 190 13.54 6.83 26.41
CA GLU A 190 14.76 6.19 25.90
C GLU A 190 15.22 5.02 26.79
N GLU A 191 14.63 4.88 27.99
CA GLU A 191 14.90 3.80 28.96
C GLU A 191 16.40 3.66 29.34
N LYS A 192 17.20 4.71 29.13
CA LYS A 192 18.66 4.72 29.40
C LYS A 192 18.98 4.91 30.88
N GLU A 193 18.20 5.74 31.57
CA GLU A 193 18.43 6.08 32.98
C GLU A 193 17.31 5.54 33.87
N LYS A 194 17.47 4.29 34.34
CA LYS A 194 16.55 3.65 35.28
C LYS A 194 16.66 4.32 36.65
N LYS A 195 15.58 4.97 37.09
CA LYS A 195 15.53 5.70 38.37
C LYS A 195 15.27 4.76 39.54
N TYR A 196 14.40 3.78 39.35
CA TYR A 196 14.07 2.78 40.36
C TYR A 196 13.45 1.54 39.73
N MET A 197 13.53 0.43 40.46
CA MET A 197 12.84 -0.82 40.15
C MET A 197 12.17 -1.31 41.42
N LEU A 198 10.84 -1.40 41.39
CA LEU A 198 10.00 -1.83 42.49
C LEU A 198 9.51 -3.27 42.22
N PRO A 199 9.95 -4.28 43.00
CA PRO A 199 9.37 -5.62 42.93
C PRO A 199 7.87 -5.60 43.28
N LEU A 200 7.06 -6.36 42.56
CA LEU A 200 5.60 -6.40 42.75
C LEU A 200 5.14 -7.26 43.93
N ASP A 201 6.07 -7.98 44.57
CA ASP A 201 5.78 -8.88 45.67
C ASP A 201 5.11 -8.14 46.84
N ASN A 202 4.02 -8.73 47.35
CA ASN A 202 3.28 -8.24 48.51
C ASN A 202 2.74 -6.80 48.35
N LEU A 203 2.58 -6.30 47.12
CA LEU A 203 1.96 -5.00 46.85
C LEU A 203 0.44 -5.13 46.66
N LYS A 204 -0.29 -4.09 47.06
CA LYS A 204 -1.71 -3.91 46.76
C LYS A 204 -1.98 -2.51 46.22
N LEU A 205 -3.07 -2.40 45.47
CA LEU A 205 -3.60 -1.13 44.99
C LEU A 205 -4.64 -0.57 45.97
N ARG A 206 -4.65 0.74 46.15
CA ARG A 206 -5.69 1.47 46.87
C ARG A 206 -6.08 2.71 46.09
N ASP A 207 -7.35 3.06 46.15
CA ASP A 207 -7.83 4.30 45.57
C ASP A 207 -7.57 5.46 46.53
N VAL A 208 -7.03 6.55 45.98
CA VAL A 208 -6.71 7.75 46.76
C VAL A 208 -7.75 8.81 46.42
N GLU A 209 -8.40 9.34 47.45
CA GLU A 209 -9.39 10.40 47.26
C GLU A 209 -8.77 11.62 46.56
N LYS A 210 -9.51 12.17 45.61
CA LYS A 210 -9.09 13.33 44.83
C LYS A 210 -8.89 14.54 45.76
N GLY A 211 -7.64 14.97 45.93
CA GLY A 211 -7.32 16.18 46.69
C GLY A 211 -7.99 17.42 46.09
N PHE A 212 -8.45 18.33 46.95
CA PHE A 212 -9.33 19.49 46.62
C PHE A 212 -8.79 20.49 45.57
N MET A 213 -7.54 20.32 45.10
CA MET A 213 -6.88 21.17 44.10
C MET A 213 -6.18 20.41 42.97
N SER A 214 -6.30 19.08 42.89
CA SER A 214 -5.68 18.28 41.80
C SER A 214 -6.69 17.94 40.71
N SER A 215 -6.35 18.26 39.46
CA SER A 215 -7.12 17.80 38.29
C SER A 215 -6.83 16.34 37.91
N LYS A 216 -5.67 15.81 38.32
CA LYS A 216 -5.23 14.44 38.01
C LYS A 216 -5.91 13.40 38.90
N GLN A 217 -6.18 12.24 38.33
CA GLN A 217 -6.74 11.06 39.02
C GLN A 217 -5.61 10.23 39.61
N VAL A 218 -5.75 9.80 40.86
CA VAL A 218 -4.65 9.20 41.63
C VAL A 218 -5.03 7.82 42.16
N PHE A 219 -4.09 6.88 42.11
CA PHE A 219 -4.16 5.63 42.84
C PHE A 219 -2.83 5.36 43.54
N ALA A 220 -2.85 4.60 44.64
CA ALA A 220 -1.66 4.28 45.41
C ALA A 220 -1.29 2.80 45.30
N ILE A 221 0.02 2.55 45.34
CA ILE A 221 0.59 1.22 45.54
C ILE A 221 1.25 1.19 46.91
N PHE A 222 0.89 0.21 47.73
CA PHE A 222 1.42 0.06 49.09
C PHE A 222 1.83 -1.39 49.37
N SER A 223 2.76 -1.58 50.31
CA SER A 223 3.17 -2.92 50.76
C SER A 223 2.24 -3.44 51.86
N THR A 224 1.78 -4.67 51.71
CA THR A 224 0.95 -5.38 52.70
C THR A 224 1.71 -5.74 53.98
N GLU A 225 3.04 -5.79 53.92
CA GLU A 225 3.92 -6.11 55.06
C GLU A 225 4.44 -4.84 55.77
N GLN A 226 3.82 -3.68 55.51
CA GLN A 226 4.19 -2.38 56.08
C GLN A 226 5.65 -1.95 55.82
N ARG A 227 6.28 -2.50 54.76
CA ARG A 227 7.60 -2.10 54.31
C ARG A 227 7.52 -0.80 53.49
N ASN A 228 8.60 -0.03 53.49
CA ASN A 228 8.69 1.14 52.62
C ASN A 228 8.76 0.67 51.16
N VAL A 229 7.90 1.23 50.32
CA VAL A 229 7.76 0.88 48.90
C VAL A 229 8.74 1.70 48.05
N TYR A 230 8.98 2.97 48.43
CA TYR A 230 10.00 3.79 47.79
C TYR A 230 10.57 4.81 48.75
N LYS A 231 11.91 4.80 48.89
CA LYS A 231 12.63 5.60 49.89
C LYS A 231 12.07 5.35 51.30
N ASP A 232 11.57 6.39 51.95
CA ASP A 232 10.93 6.34 53.26
C ASP A 232 9.40 6.39 53.18
N LEU A 233 8.84 6.22 51.97
CA LEU A 233 7.39 6.21 51.73
C LEU A 233 6.84 4.78 51.80
N ARG A 234 5.80 4.60 52.62
CA ARG A 234 5.06 3.33 52.76
C ARG A 234 4.10 3.05 51.61
N GLN A 235 3.81 4.08 50.80
CA GLN A 235 3.02 3.97 49.58
C GLN A 235 3.54 4.94 48.53
N ILE A 236 3.32 4.64 47.26
CA ILE A 236 3.59 5.54 46.14
C ILE A 236 2.27 5.92 45.51
N GLU A 237 2.03 7.21 45.34
CA GLU A 237 0.86 7.75 44.64
C GLU A 237 1.20 8.01 43.18
N LEU A 238 0.46 7.36 42.29
CA LEU A 238 0.61 7.45 40.85
C LEU A 238 -0.61 8.18 40.29
N ALA A 239 -0.37 9.22 39.50
CA ALA A 239 -1.41 10.05 38.92
C ALA A 239 -1.43 9.96 37.39
N CYS A 240 -2.64 9.96 36.83
CA CYS A 240 -2.94 10.03 35.42
C CYS A 240 -3.84 11.24 35.13
N ASP A 241 -3.88 11.68 33.87
CA ASP A 241 -4.69 12.84 33.48
C ASP A 241 -6.18 12.48 33.32
N ALA A 242 -6.50 11.24 32.94
CA ALA A 242 -7.86 10.76 32.77
C ALA A 242 -8.18 9.52 33.64
N GLN A 243 -9.48 9.32 33.94
CA GLN A 243 -9.95 8.15 34.69
C GLN A 243 -9.75 6.85 33.89
N GLU A 244 -9.94 6.90 32.58
CA GLU A 244 -9.71 5.75 31.70
C GLU A 244 -8.27 5.23 31.76
N ASP A 245 -7.29 6.13 31.91
CA ASP A 245 -5.88 5.78 32.06
C ASP A 245 -5.64 5.07 33.39
N VAL A 246 -6.24 5.57 34.48
CA VAL A 246 -6.18 4.93 35.79
C VAL A 246 -6.72 3.50 35.72
N ASP A 247 -7.91 3.32 35.14
CA ASP A 247 -8.54 2.01 35.05
C ASP A 247 -7.73 1.04 34.18
N SER A 248 -7.18 1.56 33.08
CA SER A 248 -6.30 0.82 32.17
C SER A 248 -4.97 0.42 32.85
N TRP A 249 -4.39 1.29 33.67
CA TRP A 249 -3.20 0.99 34.49
C TRP A 249 -3.51 -0.02 35.59
N LYS A 250 -4.60 0.16 36.35
CA LYS A 250 -5.08 -0.82 37.34
C LYS A 250 -5.28 -2.20 36.71
N ALA A 251 -5.94 -2.29 35.55
CA ALA A 251 -6.10 -3.56 34.83
C ALA A 251 -4.75 -4.20 34.44
N SER A 252 -3.74 -3.39 34.16
CA SER A 252 -2.38 -3.87 33.87
C SER A 252 -1.69 -4.40 35.13
N PHE A 253 -1.86 -3.74 36.28
CA PHE A 253 -1.41 -4.23 37.58
C PHE A 253 -2.14 -5.52 38.03
N LEU A 254 -3.44 -5.64 37.78
CA LEU A 254 -4.18 -6.90 38.01
C LEU A 254 -3.61 -8.05 37.19
N ARG A 255 -3.23 -7.79 35.93
CA ARG A 255 -2.54 -8.77 35.07
C ARG A 255 -1.15 -9.13 35.60
N ALA A 256 -0.49 -8.21 36.30
CA ALA A 256 0.78 -8.43 36.97
C ALA A 256 0.66 -9.05 38.38
N GLY A 257 -0.56 -9.39 38.83
CA GLY A 257 -0.80 -10.02 40.13
C GLY A 257 -0.94 -9.06 41.32
N VAL A 258 -1.02 -7.75 41.07
CA VAL A 258 -1.26 -6.73 42.11
C VAL A 258 -2.75 -6.42 42.16
N TYR A 259 -3.41 -6.80 43.25
CA TYR A 259 -4.86 -6.69 43.41
C TYR A 259 -5.26 -5.44 44.21
N PRO A 260 -6.44 -4.86 43.93
CA PRO A 260 -7.01 -3.82 44.78
C PRO A 260 -7.27 -4.36 46.20
N GLU A 261 -7.10 -3.49 47.18
CA GLU A 261 -7.55 -3.74 48.54
C GLU A 261 -9.06 -3.97 48.52
N LYS A 262 -9.50 -5.09 49.09
CA LYS A 262 -10.93 -5.35 49.25
C LYS A 262 -11.42 -4.46 50.39
N ASP A 263 -12.25 -3.48 50.07
CA ASP A 263 -13.03 -2.79 51.09
C ASP A 263 -13.92 -3.82 51.79
N GLN A 264 -13.68 -4.01 53.08
CA GLN A 264 -14.61 -4.70 53.96
C GLN A 264 -15.36 -3.62 54.73
N PRO A 265 -16.65 -3.45 54.42
CA PRO A 265 -17.62 -3.75 55.44
C PRO A 265 -18.73 -4.65 54.90
N ALA A 266 -19.31 -5.42 55.81
CA ALA A 266 -20.44 -6.29 55.58
C ALA A 266 -21.66 -5.52 55.04
N SER A 267 -22.05 -5.82 53.81
CA SER A 267 -23.42 -5.64 53.35
C SER A 267 -23.65 -6.60 52.19
N GLU A 268 -24.37 -7.67 52.49
CA GLU A 268 -24.96 -8.58 51.53
C GLU A 268 -25.92 -7.78 50.64
N ASP A 269 -25.55 -7.53 49.38
CA ASP A 269 -26.52 -7.13 48.37
C ASP A 269 -26.10 -7.64 46.99
N VAL A 270 -26.81 -8.70 46.60
CA VAL A 270 -27.21 -9.09 45.23
C VAL A 270 -26.31 -8.60 44.10
N MET A 271 -25.21 -9.32 43.86
CA MET A 271 -24.56 -9.31 42.55
C MET A 271 -25.19 -10.41 41.69
N ASN A 272 -26.02 -10.03 40.71
CA ASN A 272 -26.60 -10.93 39.73
C ASN A 272 -25.50 -11.73 38.99
N PRO A 273 -25.51 -13.07 39.02
CA PRO A 273 -24.48 -13.90 38.40
C PRO A 273 -24.71 -14.15 36.91
N SER A 274 -25.45 -13.31 36.17
CA SER A 274 -25.79 -13.60 34.77
C SER A 274 -24.74 -13.19 33.74
N ASP A 275 -23.82 -12.27 34.07
CA ASP A 275 -22.94 -11.66 33.05
C ASP A 275 -21.46 -12.04 33.20
N THR A 276 -21.13 -12.87 34.19
CA THR A 276 -19.85 -13.60 34.17
C THR A 276 -20.08 -14.90 33.45
N VAL A 277 -19.83 -14.90 32.14
CA VAL A 277 -19.70 -16.15 31.39
C VAL A 277 -18.56 -16.93 32.04
N SER A 278 -18.91 -17.86 32.92
CA SER A 278 -18.06 -18.97 33.34
C SER A 278 -17.70 -19.74 32.08
N MET A 279 -16.63 -19.34 31.41
CA MET A 279 -16.06 -20.15 30.36
C MET A 279 -15.34 -21.30 31.06
N ASP A 280 -15.77 -22.52 30.74
CA ASP A 280 -15.06 -23.75 31.10
C ASP A 280 -13.56 -23.57 30.78
N PRO A 281 -12.64 -23.73 31.75
CA PRO A 281 -11.20 -23.62 31.51
C PRO A 281 -10.70 -24.50 30.37
N GLN A 282 -11.39 -25.62 30.07
CA GLN A 282 -11.08 -26.46 28.93
C GLN A 282 -11.46 -25.80 27.61
N LEU A 283 -12.63 -25.14 27.55
CA LEU A 283 -13.08 -24.41 26.38
C LEU A 283 -12.16 -23.22 26.07
N GLU A 284 -11.73 -22.46 27.09
CA GLU A 284 -10.78 -21.36 26.89
C GLU A 284 -9.46 -21.86 26.27
N ARG A 285 -8.94 -23.00 26.74
CA ARG A 285 -7.73 -23.61 26.19
C ARG A 285 -7.92 -24.06 24.74
N GLN A 286 -9.07 -24.66 24.42
CA GLN A 286 -9.39 -25.07 23.06
C GLN A 286 -9.53 -23.87 22.13
N VAL A 287 -10.22 -22.82 22.57
CA VAL A 287 -10.38 -21.57 21.82
C VAL A 287 -9.02 -20.97 21.48
N GLU A 288 -8.11 -20.88 22.45
CA GLU A 288 -6.78 -20.30 22.23
C GLU A 288 -5.90 -21.20 21.35
N THR A 289 -6.02 -22.53 21.47
CA THR A 289 -5.31 -23.46 20.58
C THR A 289 -5.77 -23.28 19.14
N ILE A 290 -7.09 -23.25 18.89
CA ILE A 290 -7.65 -23.04 17.55
C ILE A 290 -7.30 -21.65 17.03
N ARG A 291 -7.33 -20.61 17.86
CA ARG A 291 -6.91 -19.24 17.49
C ARG A 291 -5.51 -19.24 16.90
N ASN A 292 -4.55 -19.85 17.58
CA ASN A 292 -3.16 -19.92 17.12
C ASN A 292 -3.00 -20.70 15.80
N LEU A 293 -3.79 -21.77 15.62
CA LEU A 293 -3.80 -22.54 14.36
C LEU A 293 -4.40 -21.73 13.21
N VAL A 294 -5.54 -21.05 13.46
CA VAL A 294 -6.21 -20.18 12.49
C VAL A 294 -5.26 -19.05 12.07
N ASP A 295 -4.63 -18.37 13.03
CA ASP A 295 -3.68 -17.28 12.75
C ASP A 295 -2.51 -17.76 11.89
N SER A 296 -1.94 -18.93 12.22
CA SER A 296 -0.85 -19.53 11.45
C SER A 296 -1.28 -19.86 10.02
N TYR A 297 -2.44 -20.53 9.84
CA TYR A 297 -2.89 -20.93 8.51
C TYR A 297 -3.32 -19.74 7.65
N ILE A 298 -4.06 -18.79 8.22
CA ILE A 298 -4.47 -17.57 7.51
C ILE A 298 -3.25 -16.72 7.16
N GLY A 299 -2.18 -16.74 7.96
CA GLY A 299 -0.90 -16.14 7.60
C GLY A 299 -0.32 -16.68 6.29
N ILE A 300 -0.39 -18.00 6.10
CA ILE A 300 0.07 -18.68 4.87
C ILE A 300 -0.82 -18.29 3.68
N VAL A 301 -2.14 -18.38 3.83
CA VAL A 301 -3.09 -18.01 2.76
C VAL A 301 -2.90 -16.54 2.36
N ASN A 302 -2.74 -15.64 3.33
CA ASN A 302 -2.48 -14.22 3.04
C ASN A 302 -1.16 -14.00 2.29
N LYS A 303 -0.12 -14.81 2.54
CA LYS A 303 1.14 -14.77 1.79
C LYS A 303 0.93 -15.25 0.35
N SER A 304 0.21 -16.35 0.16
CA SER A 304 -0.17 -16.90 -1.15
C SER A 304 -0.97 -15.91 -1.99
N ILE A 305 -2.08 -15.40 -1.44
CA ILE A 305 -2.98 -14.46 -2.14
C ILE A 305 -2.26 -13.15 -2.48
N ARG A 306 -1.44 -12.58 -1.59
CA ARG A 306 -0.68 -11.35 -1.88
C ARG A 306 0.35 -11.52 -3.01
N ASP A 307 0.82 -12.74 -3.26
CA ASP A 307 1.75 -13.04 -4.37
C ASP A 307 1.01 -13.36 -5.67
N LEU A 308 -0.02 -14.21 -5.61
CA LEU A 308 -0.76 -14.66 -6.78
C LEU A 308 -1.69 -13.60 -7.37
N MET A 309 -2.23 -12.70 -6.54
CA MET A 309 -3.17 -11.66 -7.00
C MET A 309 -2.54 -10.72 -8.04
N PRO A 310 -1.40 -10.04 -7.75
CA PRO A 310 -0.77 -9.17 -8.74
C PRO A 310 -0.37 -9.93 -10.01
N LYS A 311 0.12 -11.18 -9.88
CA LYS A 311 0.52 -12.01 -11.03
C LYS A 311 -0.65 -12.33 -11.95
N THR A 312 -1.80 -12.65 -11.36
CA THR A 312 -3.03 -12.96 -12.11
C THR A 312 -3.53 -11.73 -12.87
N ILE A 313 -3.59 -10.58 -12.20
CA ILE A 313 -3.98 -9.29 -12.83
C ILE A 313 -2.99 -8.93 -13.95
N MET A 314 -1.69 -9.01 -13.69
CA MET A 314 -0.67 -8.72 -14.69
C MET A 314 -0.80 -9.61 -15.92
N HIS A 315 -0.98 -10.91 -15.74
CA HIS A 315 -1.05 -11.86 -16.85
C HIS A 315 -2.34 -11.72 -17.66
N LEU A 316 -3.50 -11.77 -17.00
CA LEU A 316 -4.80 -11.85 -17.67
C LEU A 316 -5.35 -10.50 -18.14
N MET A 317 -4.95 -9.41 -17.48
CA MET A 317 -5.47 -8.08 -17.78
C MET A 317 -4.41 -7.22 -18.48
N ILE A 318 -3.29 -6.95 -17.81
CA ILE A 318 -2.33 -5.94 -18.28
C ILE A 318 -1.58 -6.43 -19.52
N ASN A 319 -0.97 -7.61 -19.44
CA ASN A 319 -0.23 -8.20 -20.57
C ASN A 319 -1.19 -8.53 -21.72
N SER A 320 -2.36 -9.11 -21.43
CA SER A 320 -3.36 -9.37 -22.46
C SER A 320 -3.83 -8.10 -23.18
N ALA A 321 -4.08 -7.00 -22.45
CA ALA A 321 -4.48 -5.73 -23.06
C ALA A 321 -3.34 -5.12 -23.89
N LYS A 322 -2.10 -5.19 -23.39
CA LYS A 322 -0.91 -4.76 -24.13
C LYS A 322 -0.77 -5.54 -25.44
N ASP A 323 -0.85 -6.86 -25.38
CA ASP A 323 -0.68 -7.72 -26.56
C ASP A 323 -1.79 -7.48 -27.59
N PHE A 324 -3.03 -7.27 -27.13
CA PHE A 324 -4.16 -6.85 -27.96
C PHE A 324 -3.91 -5.51 -28.66
N ILE A 325 -3.46 -4.49 -27.92
CA ILE A 325 -3.15 -3.17 -28.49
C ILE A 325 -2.07 -3.27 -29.57
N HIS A 326 -1.04 -4.10 -29.36
CA HIS A 326 0.05 -4.25 -30.32
C HIS A 326 -0.31 -5.09 -31.55
N SER A 327 -1.12 -6.14 -31.37
CA SER A 327 -1.27 -7.20 -32.38
C SER A 327 -2.61 -7.18 -33.10
N GLU A 328 -3.67 -6.72 -32.44
CA GLU A 328 -5.05 -6.89 -32.91
C GLU A 328 -5.80 -5.58 -33.11
N LEU A 329 -5.53 -4.55 -32.30
CA LEU A 329 -6.25 -3.27 -32.33
C LEU A 329 -6.34 -2.67 -33.74
N LEU A 330 -5.26 -2.74 -34.52
CA LEU A 330 -5.24 -2.23 -35.88
C LEU A 330 -6.26 -2.96 -36.78
N ALA A 331 -6.33 -4.29 -36.69
CA ALA A 331 -7.29 -5.08 -37.45
C ALA A 331 -8.73 -4.74 -37.06
N TYR A 332 -8.98 -4.52 -35.76
CA TYR A 332 -10.28 -4.07 -35.27
C TYR A 332 -10.66 -2.69 -35.83
N LEU A 333 -9.74 -1.73 -35.82
CA LEU A 333 -9.97 -0.39 -36.40
C LEU A 333 -10.28 -0.47 -37.90
N TYR A 334 -9.58 -1.32 -38.64
CA TYR A 334 -9.86 -1.54 -40.06
C TYR A 334 -11.22 -2.21 -40.31
N SER A 335 -11.72 -3.02 -39.37
CA SER A 335 -13.03 -3.67 -39.45
C SER A 335 -14.19 -2.81 -38.97
N ALA A 336 -13.92 -1.73 -38.22
CA ALA A 336 -14.92 -0.94 -37.51
C ALA A 336 -15.80 -0.05 -38.43
N GLY A 337 -15.47 0.07 -39.71
CA GLY A 337 -16.34 0.74 -40.69
C GLY A 337 -15.57 1.55 -41.74
N ASP A 338 -16.14 2.70 -42.12
CA ASP A 338 -15.56 3.59 -43.12
C ASP A 338 -14.32 4.32 -42.59
N GLN A 339 -13.17 3.94 -43.16
CA GLN A 339 -11.87 4.52 -42.85
C GLN A 339 -11.81 6.01 -43.20
N GLY A 340 -12.53 6.44 -44.24
CA GLY A 340 -12.58 7.84 -44.65
C GLY A 340 -13.15 8.71 -43.55
N SER A 341 -14.31 8.32 -43.01
CA SER A 341 -14.91 9.05 -41.90
C SER A 341 -14.09 8.99 -40.62
N MET A 342 -13.48 7.85 -40.29
CA MET A 342 -12.67 7.71 -39.08
C MET A 342 -11.45 8.65 -39.07
N MET A 343 -10.90 8.92 -40.26
CA MET A 343 -9.74 9.78 -40.48
C MET A 343 -10.13 11.25 -40.74
N GLU A 344 -11.37 11.65 -40.46
CA GLU A 344 -11.77 13.06 -40.51
C GLU A 344 -10.95 13.91 -39.52
N GLU A 345 -10.33 14.97 -40.04
CA GLU A 345 -9.55 15.93 -39.25
C GLU A 345 -10.47 16.75 -38.32
N SER A 346 -9.96 17.13 -37.14
CA SER A 346 -10.66 18.09 -36.28
C SER A 346 -10.77 19.47 -36.98
N PRO A 347 -11.84 20.25 -36.72
CA PRO A 347 -12.01 21.55 -37.35
C PRO A 347 -10.87 22.52 -37.00
N GLU A 348 -10.33 22.45 -35.78
CA GLU A 348 -9.17 23.25 -35.36
C GLU A 348 -7.90 22.84 -36.12
N GLN A 349 -7.72 21.54 -36.37
CA GLN A 349 -6.56 21.04 -37.11
C GLN A 349 -6.66 21.39 -38.59
N ALA A 350 -7.86 21.28 -39.19
CA ALA A 350 -8.12 21.70 -40.56
C ALA A 350 -7.88 23.21 -40.73
N GLN A 351 -8.39 24.04 -39.81
CA GLN A 351 -8.16 25.48 -39.82
C GLN A 351 -6.66 25.81 -39.71
N ARG A 352 -5.94 25.18 -38.77
CA ARG A 352 -4.49 25.39 -38.59
C ARG A 352 -3.72 24.99 -39.86
N ARG A 353 -4.10 23.91 -40.53
CA ARG A 353 -3.51 23.49 -41.80
C ARG A 353 -3.75 24.54 -42.88
N ASP A 354 -4.98 25.06 -42.99
CA ASP A 354 -5.33 26.08 -43.99
C ASP A 354 -4.58 27.41 -43.73
N GLU A 355 -4.45 27.84 -42.47
CA GLU A 355 -3.67 29.01 -42.08
C GLU A 355 -2.18 28.84 -42.42
N MET A 356 -1.62 27.67 -42.12
CA MET A 356 -0.24 27.34 -42.44
C MET A 356 0.02 27.34 -43.95
N LEU A 357 -0.92 26.80 -44.74
CA LEU A 357 -0.83 26.82 -46.20
C LEU A 357 -0.89 28.24 -46.75
N ARG A 358 -1.79 29.10 -46.24
CA ARG A 358 -1.82 30.51 -46.64
C ARG A 358 -0.51 31.22 -46.33
N MET A 359 0.02 31.02 -45.12
CA MET A 359 1.31 31.61 -44.73
C MET A 359 2.46 31.10 -45.62
N TYR A 360 2.48 29.80 -45.92
CA TYR A 360 3.47 29.20 -46.80
C TYR A 360 3.47 29.84 -48.20
N HIS A 361 2.29 30.02 -48.79
CA HIS A 361 2.17 30.66 -50.10
C HIS A 361 2.59 32.13 -50.06
N ALA A 362 2.16 32.88 -49.05
CA ALA A 362 2.57 34.28 -48.86
C ALA A 362 4.10 34.43 -48.70
N LEU A 363 4.74 33.54 -47.93
CA LEU A 363 6.19 33.54 -47.77
C LEU A 363 6.92 33.19 -49.07
N LYS A 364 6.38 32.24 -49.85
CA LYS A 364 6.92 31.92 -51.18
C LYS A 364 6.84 33.11 -52.13
N GLU A 365 5.70 33.80 -52.18
CA GLU A 365 5.52 35.00 -52.99
C GLU A 365 6.47 36.11 -52.55
N ALA A 366 6.63 36.32 -51.23
CA ALA A 366 7.59 37.29 -50.71
C ALA A 366 9.04 36.98 -51.12
N LEU A 367 9.43 35.70 -51.13
CA LEU A 367 10.76 35.30 -51.60
C LEU A 367 10.97 35.58 -53.09
N VAL A 368 9.94 35.35 -53.92
CA VAL A 368 9.99 35.70 -55.34
C VAL A 368 10.16 37.21 -55.51
N LEU A 369 9.37 38.02 -54.80
CA LEU A 369 9.49 39.48 -54.83
C LEU A 369 10.87 39.98 -54.40
N ILE A 370 11.46 39.39 -53.36
CA ILE A 370 12.84 39.72 -52.93
C ILE A 370 13.85 39.37 -54.04
N GLY A 371 13.69 38.21 -54.67
CA GLY A 371 14.53 37.80 -55.81
C GLY A 371 14.41 38.76 -57.00
N ASP A 372 13.19 39.18 -57.32
CA ASP A 372 12.92 40.15 -58.38
C ASP A 372 13.56 41.50 -58.06
N ILE A 373 13.38 42.04 -56.86
CA ILE A 373 14.01 43.30 -56.43
C ILE A 373 15.54 43.19 -56.51
N SER A 374 16.13 42.09 -56.04
CA SER A 374 17.58 41.87 -56.06
C SER A 374 18.16 41.80 -57.47
N THR A 375 17.37 41.41 -58.48
CA THR A 375 17.82 41.29 -59.88
C THR A 375 17.44 42.49 -60.74
N THR A 376 16.41 43.25 -60.37
CA THR A 376 15.90 44.40 -61.16
C THR A 376 16.34 45.77 -60.64
N THR A 377 16.83 45.89 -59.40
CA THR A 377 17.32 47.17 -58.88
C THR A 377 18.83 47.34 -59.09
N ILE A 378 19.22 48.44 -59.74
CA ILE A 378 20.62 48.84 -59.91
C ILE A 378 20.99 49.77 -58.74
N SER A 379 22.01 49.38 -57.97
CA SER A 379 22.60 50.25 -56.94
C SER A 379 23.23 51.46 -57.63
N VAL A 380 22.70 52.65 -57.36
CA VAL A 380 23.30 53.91 -57.78
C VAL A 380 24.44 54.24 -56.79
N PRO A 381 25.69 54.42 -57.25
CA PRO A 381 26.78 54.84 -56.38
C PRO A 381 26.43 56.18 -55.72
N VAL A 382 26.75 56.34 -54.44
CA VAL A 382 26.50 57.59 -53.71
C VAL A 382 27.17 58.75 -54.46
N PRO A 383 26.45 59.86 -54.73
CA PRO A 383 27.04 61.01 -55.41
C PRO A 383 28.24 61.55 -54.60
N PRO A 384 29.25 62.13 -55.28
CA PRO A 384 30.42 62.68 -54.59
C PRO A 384 29.99 63.76 -53.58
N PRO A 385 30.70 63.90 -52.44
CA PRO A 385 30.39 64.91 -51.44
C PRO A 385 30.33 66.32 -52.05
N VAL A 386 29.27 67.08 -51.74
CA VAL A 386 29.09 68.46 -52.22
C VAL A 386 29.97 69.39 -51.38
N ASP A 387 30.73 70.27 -52.03
CA ASP A 387 31.65 71.21 -51.36
C ASP A 387 30.85 72.48 -50.93
N ASP A 388 30.45 72.57 -49.67
CA ASP A 388 29.56 73.61 -49.10
C ASP A 388 30.22 75.00 -48.90
N LYS A 389 31.26 75.33 -49.67
CA LYS A 389 32.03 76.58 -49.51
C LYS A 389 31.29 77.86 -49.95
N TRP A 390 30.04 77.76 -50.41
CA TRP A 390 29.23 78.88 -50.89
C TRP A 390 28.23 79.42 -49.86
N ILE A 391 28.04 78.75 -48.71
CA ILE A 391 27.18 79.26 -47.63
C ILE A 391 28.01 80.26 -46.81
N ALA A 392 27.97 81.52 -47.25
CA ALA A 392 28.47 82.66 -46.51
C ALA A 392 27.79 82.75 -45.13
N LYS A 393 28.62 82.93 -44.09
CA LYS A 393 28.20 83.25 -42.73
C LYS A 393 27.53 84.62 -42.72
N ASP A 394 26.23 84.67 -42.49
CA ASP A 394 25.58 85.88 -41.99
C ASP A 394 25.27 85.75 -40.48
N PRO A 395 25.46 86.82 -39.69
CA PRO A 395 25.40 86.77 -38.24
C PRO A 395 23.96 86.93 -37.74
N SER A 396 23.45 85.94 -37.00
CA SER A 396 22.18 86.08 -36.28
C SER A 396 22.35 86.84 -34.94
N PRO A 397 21.34 87.60 -34.46
CA PRO A 397 21.48 88.63 -33.42
C PRO A 397 21.56 88.08 -31.98
N PRO A 398 22.04 88.89 -31.00
CA PRO A 398 22.31 88.47 -29.62
C PRO A 398 21.05 88.27 -28.74
N PRO A 399 21.17 87.54 -27.60
CA PRO A 399 20.04 87.06 -26.83
C PRO A 399 19.46 88.14 -25.89
N ALA A 400 18.14 88.27 -25.84
CA ALA A 400 17.45 89.10 -24.85
C ALA A 400 16.87 88.24 -23.72
N SER A 401 17.32 88.52 -22.50
CA SER A 401 16.99 87.88 -21.22
C SER A 401 15.70 88.42 -20.58
N ARG A 402 14.83 87.54 -20.06
CA ARG A 402 13.93 87.79 -18.91
C ARG A 402 13.40 86.46 -18.31
N PRO A 403 12.90 86.41 -17.06
CA PRO A 403 13.66 85.88 -15.92
C PRO A 403 13.00 84.66 -15.23
N ALA A 404 13.75 84.07 -14.29
CA ALA A 404 13.39 82.85 -13.55
C ALA A 404 12.40 83.07 -12.39
N ALA A 405 11.50 82.09 -12.20
CA ALA A 405 10.84 81.81 -10.92
C ALA A 405 10.64 80.29 -10.76
N ALA A 406 11.16 79.73 -9.66
CA ALA A 406 10.86 78.42 -9.09
C ALA A 406 9.55 78.53 -8.26
N THR A 407 8.71 77.53 -7.94
CA THR A 407 8.89 76.16 -7.41
C THR A 407 7.51 75.44 -7.33
N ALA A 408 7.45 74.16 -7.73
CA ALA A 408 6.76 72.99 -7.09
C ALA A 408 5.20 72.95 -6.91
N PRO A 409 4.57 71.80 -6.52
CA PRO A 409 3.86 70.86 -7.44
C PRO A 409 2.41 70.47 -7.01
N PRO A 410 1.65 69.68 -7.80
CA PRO A 410 0.54 68.87 -7.27
C PRO A 410 0.82 67.34 -7.28
N PRO A 411 0.22 66.55 -6.36
CA PRO A 411 0.62 65.17 -6.08
C PRO A 411 -0.16 64.06 -6.84
N SER A 412 0.60 63.04 -7.24
CA SER A 412 0.35 61.58 -7.33
C SER A 412 -1.00 60.99 -7.81
N ARG A 413 -0.90 60.13 -8.84
CA ARG A 413 -1.69 58.88 -8.98
C ARG A 413 -0.72 57.67 -9.06
N PRO A 414 -0.96 56.56 -8.32
CA PRO A 414 0.00 55.46 -8.17
C PRO A 414 0.11 54.54 -9.41
N PRO A 415 1.25 53.85 -9.59
CA PRO A 415 1.50 52.97 -10.73
C PRO A 415 0.82 51.60 -10.54
N ALA A 416 -0.06 51.22 -11.46
CA ALA A 416 -0.56 49.84 -11.57
C ALA A 416 0.40 49.01 -12.44
N VAL A 417 1.24 48.22 -11.75
CA VAL A 417 1.69 46.85 -12.06
C VAL A 417 1.79 46.47 -13.54
N ARG A 418 2.96 46.71 -14.14
CA ARG A 418 3.48 45.87 -15.24
C ARG A 418 3.99 44.57 -14.64
N GLY A 419 3.25 43.48 -14.83
CA GLY A 419 3.75 42.12 -14.63
C GLY A 419 4.71 41.73 -15.78
N PRO A 420 5.68 40.82 -15.53
CA PRO A 420 6.74 40.54 -16.50
C PRO A 420 6.24 39.65 -17.63
N THR A 421 6.34 40.14 -18.87
CA THR A 421 6.39 39.26 -20.05
C THR A 421 7.73 38.51 -20.05
N PRO A 422 7.74 37.19 -20.24
CA PRO A 422 8.97 36.40 -20.33
C PRO A 422 9.84 36.88 -21.49
N GLY A 423 11.08 37.23 -21.20
CA GLY A 423 12.11 37.45 -22.20
C GLY A 423 12.52 36.14 -22.89
N PRO A 424 13.20 36.24 -24.05
CA PRO A 424 13.67 35.08 -24.81
C PRO A 424 14.75 34.31 -24.03
N PRO A 425 14.90 32.99 -24.28
CA PRO A 425 15.87 32.17 -23.57
C PRO A 425 17.32 32.59 -23.90
N PRO A 426 18.26 32.40 -22.96
CA PRO A 426 19.67 32.77 -23.14
C PRO A 426 20.37 31.88 -24.18
N PRO A 427 21.47 32.36 -24.80
CA PRO A 427 22.32 31.55 -25.66
C PRO A 427 23.12 30.56 -24.83
N LEU A 428 23.10 29.28 -25.22
CA LEU A 428 23.97 28.25 -24.66
C LEU A 428 25.36 28.34 -25.31
N ASN A 429 26.34 28.73 -24.51
CA ASN A 429 27.76 28.61 -24.83
C ASN A 429 28.18 27.13 -24.73
N PRO A 430 29.17 26.66 -25.53
CA PRO A 430 29.59 25.26 -25.58
C PRO A 430 30.62 24.98 -24.49
N SER A 431 30.56 23.80 -23.84
CA SER A 431 31.63 23.24 -22.99
C SER A 431 31.30 21.75 -22.68
N PRO A 432 32.28 20.93 -22.25
CA PRO A 432 33.11 20.08 -23.10
C PRO A 432 32.70 18.59 -22.98
N ALA A 433 33.18 17.80 -23.95
CA ALA A 433 33.03 16.34 -23.95
C ALA A 433 33.63 15.70 -22.69
N PHE A 434 32.84 14.87 -22.00
CA PHE A 434 33.33 13.82 -21.11
C PHE A 434 32.82 12.48 -21.66
N GLY A 435 33.77 11.58 -21.94
CA GLY A 435 33.61 10.43 -22.82
C GLY A 435 32.86 9.24 -22.23
N GLY A 436 32.10 8.58 -23.10
CA GLY A 436 31.79 7.16 -23.01
C GLY A 436 32.87 6.32 -23.71
N PRO A 437 33.04 5.03 -23.33
CA PRO A 437 34.12 4.18 -23.83
C PRO A 437 33.92 3.76 -25.30
N PRO A 438 35.00 3.45 -26.06
CA PRO A 438 34.93 3.26 -27.50
C PRO A 438 34.37 1.89 -27.90
N VAL A 439 33.56 1.90 -28.96
CA VAL A 439 33.15 0.74 -29.76
C VAL A 439 34.24 0.45 -30.81
N PRO A 440 34.72 -0.79 -31.01
CA PRO A 440 35.80 -1.07 -31.95
C PRO A 440 35.38 -0.94 -33.42
N THR A 441 36.16 -0.20 -34.20
CA THR A 441 36.05 -0.10 -35.66
C THR A 441 36.84 -1.21 -36.34
N ARG A 442 36.22 -1.86 -37.32
CA ARG A 442 36.79 -2.90 -38.19
C ARG A 442 37.71 -2.27 -39.27
N PRO A 443 38.88 -2.84 -39.62
CA PRO A 443 39.72 -2.31 -40.69
C PRO A 443 39.22 -2.73 -42.09
N PRO A 444 39.47 -1.93 -43.15
CA PRO A 444 39.10 -2.28 -44.52
C PRO A 444 40.27 -2.86 -45.34
N GLY A 445 39.95 -3.94 -46.07
CA GLY A 445 40.40 -4.24 -47.45
C GLY A 445 41.83 -4.73 -47.69
N GLN A 446 41.96 -5.85 -48.43
CA GLN A 446 42.48 -5.87 -49.81
C GLN A 446 42.50 -7.30 -50.42
N THR A 447 42.02 -7.38 -51.68
CA THR A 447 42.46 -8.21 -52.84
C THR A 447 42.51 -9.75 -52.69
N ALA A 448 42.28 -10.63 -53.67
CA ALA A 448 42.15 -10.57 -55.13
C ALA A 448 41.58 -11.91 -55.67
N TYR A 449 40.91 -11.82 -56.83
CA TYR A 449 40.87 -12.77 -57.96
C TYR A 449 40.53 -14.28 -57.81
N ALA A 450 39.41 -14.62 -58.48
CA ALA A 450 39.24 -15.64 -59.55
C ALA A 450 39.38 -17.16 -59.28
N GLY A 451 38.33 -17.91 -59.67
CA GLY A 451 38.40 -19.35 -59.97
C GLY A 451 37.07 -20.11 -59.79
N ASP A 452 36.31 -20.26 -60.86
CA ASP A 452 35.17 -21.20 -61.08
C ASP A 452 35.67 -22.69 -61.11
N PRO A 453 34.87 -23.79 -61.26
CA PRO A 453 33.43 -24.05 -61.08
C PRO A 453 33.10 -25.33 -60.24
N ASN A 454 31.81 -25.49 -59.94
CA ASN A 454 31.06 -26.76 -59.83
C ASN A 454 30.89 -27.46 -58.45
N SER A 455 29.69 -28.04 -58.31
CA SER A 455 29.17 -28.98 -57.29
C SER A 455 28.54 -28.41 -56.00
N GLY A 456 27.21 -28.43 -55.99
CA GLY A 456 26.45 -29.32 -55.10
C GLY A 456 26.39 -29.00 -53.60
N SER A 457 25.14 -28.89 -53.13
CA SER A 457 24.64 -29.19 -51.77
C SER A 457 24.62 -28.07 -50.72
N VAL A 458 23.39 -27.85 -50.23
CA VAL A 458 22.99 -27.00 -49.10
C VAL A 458 23.34 -27.74 -47.79
N PRO A 459 23.92 -27.10 -46.76
CA PRO A 459 24.17 -27.77 -45.49
C PRO A 459 22.87 -27.95 -44.67
N LEU A 460 22.57 -29.20 -44.31
CA LEU A 460 21.48 -29.57 -43.40
C LEU A 460 21.75 -29.10 -41.95
N VAL A 461 20.68 -28.64 -41.30
CA VAL A 461 20.57 -28.38 -39.86
C VAL A 461 20.55 -29.71 -39.08
N PRO A 462 21.28 -29.87 -37.96
CA PRO A 462 21.26 -31.10 -37.17
C PRO A 462 19.91 -31.33 -36.46
N SER A 463 19.33 -32.51 -36.64
CA SER A 463 18.11 -32.95 -35.95
C SER A 463 18.39 -33.35 -34.49
N ARG A 464 17.58 -32.84 -33.55
CA ARG A 464 17.55 -33.28 -32.14
C ARG A 464 16.88 -34.67 -32.01
N PRO A 465 17.40 -35.58 -31.16
CA PRO A 465 16.74 -36.85 -30.88
C PRO A 465 15.50 -36.69 -29.98
N ALA A 466 14.48 -37.50 -30.24
CA ALA A 466 13.23 -37.58 -29.47
C ALA A 466 13.43 -38.24 -28.11
N ARG A 467 12.82 -37.66 -27.06
CA ARG A 467 12.89 -38.14 -25.67
C ARG A 467 11.83 -39.21 -25.45
N VAL A 468 12.24 -40.45 -25.13
CA VAL A 468 11.37 -41.56 -24.77
C VAL A 468 11.04 -41.50 -23.26
N PRO A 469 9.79 -41.72 -22.81
CA PRO A 469 9.45 -41.79 -21.38
C PRO A 469 9.86 -43.15 -20.75
N PRO A 470 10.10 -43.23 -19.42
CA PRO A 470 10.55 -44.47 -18.78
C PRO A 470 9.44 -45.53 -18.68
N ALA A 471 9.80 -46.79 -18.85
CA ALA A 471 8.91 -47.94 -18.69
C ALA A 471 8.62 -48.27 -17.21
N LEU A 472 7.36 -48.62 -16.91
CA LEU A 472 6.91 -49.15 -15.62
C LEU A 472 7.14 -50.68 -15.52
N PRO A 473 7.42 -51.23 -14.33
CA PRO A 473 7.69 -52.66 -14.14
C PRO A 473 6.40 -53.53 -14.19
N PRO A 474 6.47 -54.80 -14.61
CA PRO A 474 5.30 -55.65 -14.79
C PRO A 474 4.91 -56.39 -13.50
N GLY A 475 3.62 -56.33 -13.13
CA GLY A 475 3.02 -57.32 -12.20
C GLY A 475 2.00 -56.79 -11.20
N ILE A 476 0.83 -56.32 -11.65
CA ILE A 476 -0.39 -56.21 -10.80
C ILE A 476 -1.63 -56.54 -11.67
N PRO A 477 -2.54 -57.45 -11.25
CA PRO A 477 -3.74 -57.78 -12.02
C PRO A 477 -4.74 -56.61 -12.08
N SER A 478 -5.23 -56.30 -13.28
CA SER A 478 -6.22 -55.25 -13.52
C SER A 478 -7.60 -55.63 -12.98
N ARG A 479 -8.04 -54.99 -11.89
CA ARG A 479 -9.47 -54.95 -11.50
C ARG A 479 -10.15 -53.84 -12.30
N ARG A 480 -11.02 -54.23 -13.23
CA ARG A 480 -11.97 -53.35 -13.93
C ARG A 480 -12.87 -52.63 -12.91
N PRO A 481 -13.07 -51.29 -12.98
CA PRO A 481 -14.04 -50.60 -12.14
C PRO A 481 -15.48 -50.89 -12.61
N PRO A 482 -16.48 -50.97 -11.70
CA PRO A 482 -17.87 -51.14 -12.07
C PRO A 482 -18.42 -49.87 -12.76
N GLY A 483 -19.29 -50.08 -13.75
CA GLY A 483 -19.93 -49.01 -14.52
C GLY A 483 -20.81 -48.12 -13.65
N ALA A 484 -20.83 -46.82 -14.00
CA ALA A 484 -21.67 -45.82 -13.36
C ALA A 484 -23.17 -46.15 -13.57
N PRO A 485 -24.03 -45.96 -12.54
CA PRO A 485 -25.47 -46.17 -12.69
C PRO A 485 -26.12 -45.06 -13.52
N ILE A 486 -26.99 -45.47 -14.44
CA ILE A 486 -27.84 -44.62 -15.29
C ILE A 486 -28.79 -43.82 -14.39
N ARG A 487 -28.74 -42.49 -14.47
CA ARG A 487 -29.67 -41.58 -13.79
C ARG A 487 -30.99 -41.53 -14.58
N PRO A 488 -32.17 -41.73 -13.96
CA PRO A 488 -33.45 -41.54 -14.62
C PRO A 488 -33.72 -40.05 -14.89
N THR A 489 -34.13 -39.75 -16.12
CA THR A 489 -34.64 -38.43 -16.53
C THR A 489 -36.02 -38.20 -15.89
N VAL A 490 -36.09 -37.31 -14.90
CA VAL A 490 -37.35 -36.81 -14.35
C VAL A 490 -37.83 -35.67 -15.25
N ILE A 491 -38.91 -35.91 -15.99
CA ILE A 491 -39.67 -34.90 -16.71
C ILE A 491 -40.41 -34.07 -15.66
N ARG A 492 -40.08 -32.78 -15.53
CA ARG A 492 -40.90 -31.82 -14.76
C ARG A 492 -42.03 -31.29 -15.66
N PRO A 493 -43.29 -31.26 -15.19
CA PRO A 493 -44.36 -30.56 -15.89
C PRO A 493 -44.17 -29.04 -15.77
N SER A 494 -44.50 -28.34 -16.85
CA SER A 494 -44.50 -26.88 -16.99
C SER A 494 -45.52 -26.22 -16.06
N GLU A 495 -45.09 -25.28 -15.22
CA GLU A 495 -45.98 -24.33 -14.55
C GLU A 495 -46.34 -23.16 -15.47
N PRO A 496 -47.57 -22.61 -15.39
CA PRO A 496 -48.05 -21.57 -16.28
C PRO A 496 -47.61 -20.16 -15.83
N SER A 497 -47.42 -19.30 -16.84
CA SER A 497 -47.11 -17.88 -16.75
C SER A 497 -48.21 -17.10 -16.00
N LEU A 498 -47.83 -16.37 -14.95
CA LEU A 498 -48.66 -15.34 -14.32
C LEU A 498 -48.34 -13.98 -14.95
N LEU A 499 -49.20 -13.59 -15.89
CA LEU A 499 -49.51 -12.20 -16.19
C LEU A 499 -50.92 -11.95 -15.62
N ASP A 500 -50.98 -11.25 -14.50
CA ASP A 500 -51.95 -10.21 -14.15
C ASP A 500 -51.45 -9.46 -12.90
#